data_AF-A0A173W0B5-F1
#
_entry.id   AF-A0A173W0B5-F1
#
_cell.length_a   1.000
_cell.length_b   1.000
_cell.length_c   1.000
_cell.angle_alpha   90.00
_cell.angle_beta   90.00
_cell.angle_gamma   90.00
#
_symmetry.space_group_name_H-M   'P 1'
#
loop_
_entity.id
_entity.type
_entity.pdbx_description
1 polymer ?
#
loop_
_entity_poly.entity_id
_entity_poly.type
_entity_poly.pdbx_seq_one_letter_code
_entity_poly.pdbx_strand_id
1 'polypeptide(L)'
;MKVSKKTIVIMMIICILVLCISIIFEFTNYDTEIAKGMHIEYYKNLCLGMFASGLLVLIPAIVQYNTEKSNYYIEMYRYLDGLLYNALDIISVMEEYNNNADISKMFDYFGITYNKIVSLYSTFTYFFRLSKKDRLIESTINETTRFIMIQEEILKYSNKLKAKEISEGEYKGCFDVFTAELINSYQGKFISYRKSIEKNMKGLLDNRELKTYTNI
;
A
#
# COMPACT_ATOMS: atom_id res chain seq x y z
N MET A 1 -1.46 11.82 0.17
CA MET A 1 -2.64 10.98 -0.18
C MET A 1 -3.89 11.32 0.64
N LYS A 2 -3.79 11.41 1.98
CA LYS A 2 -4.94 11.73 2.87
C LYS A 2 -5.62 13.05 2.54
N VAL A 3 -4.84 14.10 2.29
CA VAL A 3 -5.34 15.44 1.94
C VAL A 3 -6.11 15.38 0.62
N SER A 4 -5.47 14.87 -0.45
CA SER A 4 -6.09 14.74 -1.77
C SER A 4 -7.38 13.93 -1.73
N LYS A 5 -7.43 12.83 -0.96
CA LYS A 5 -8.68 12.06 -0.74
C LYS A 5 -9.78 12.93 -0.12
N LYS A 6 -9.47 13.65 0.97
CA LYS A 6 -10.45 14.53 1.62
C LYS A 6 -10.95 15.61 0.66
N THR A 7 -10.04 16.23 -0.10
CA THR A 7 -10.39 17.23 -1.13
C THR A 7 -11.32 16.64 -2.18
N ILE A 8 -11.02 15.45 -2.72
CA ILE A 8 -11.86 14.79 -3.72
C ILE A 8 -13.26 14.53 -3.18
N VAL A 9 -13.38 13.97 -1.97
CA VAL A 9 -14.69 13.64 -1.37
C VAL A 9 -15.52 14.91 -1.16
N ILE A 10 -14.92 15.96 -0.57
CA ILE A 10 -15.62 17.22 -0.29
C ILE A 10 -16.04 17.90 -1.60
N MET A 11 -15.12 18.02 -2.57
CA MET A 11 -15.42 18.68 -3.83
C MET A 11 -16.44 17.91 -4.67
N MET A 12 -16.42 16.58 -4.63
CA MET A 12 -17.44 15.77 -5.30
C MET A 12 -18.83 16.03 -4.72
N ILE A 13 -18.97 16.11 -3.39
CA ILE A 13 -20.24 16.45 -2.73
C ILE A 13 -20.70 17.86 -3.15
N ILE A 14 -19.80 18.85 -3.08
CA ILE A 14 -20.12 20.23 -3.47
C ILE A 14 -20.58 20.28 -4.94
N CYS A 15 -19.82 19.68 -5.86
CA CYS A 15 -20.15 19.64 -7.28
C CYS A 15 -21.53 19.01 -7.55
N ILE A 16 -21.85 17.91 -6.88
CA ILE A 16 -23.17 17.25 -7.02
C ILE A 16 -24.28 18.20 -6.53
N LEU A 17 -24.12 18.81 -5.35
CA LEU A 17 -25.13 19.71 -4.78
C LEU A 17 -25.40 20.92 -5.67
N VAL A 18 -24.35 21.62 -6.11
CA VAL A 18 -24.52 22.81 -6.95
C VAL A 18 -25.08 22.49 -8.33
N LEU A 19 -24.73 21.32 -8.89
CA LEU A 19 -25.30 20.85 -10.15
C LEU A 19 -26.78 20.50 -10.00
N CYS A 20 -27.15 19.78 -8.94
CA CYS A 20 -28.55 19.47 -8.64
C CYS A 20 -29.40 20.74 -8.48
N ILE A 21 -28.90 21.74 -7.74
CA ILE A 21 -29.59 23.03 -7.58
C ILE A 21 -29.74 23.75 -8.93
N SER A 22 -28.68 23.76 -9.76
CA SER A 22 -28.75 24.35 -11.10
C SER A 22 -29.77 23.67 -12.00
N ILE A 23 -29.88 22.34 -11.93
CA ILE A 23 -30.88 21.57 -12.69
C ILE A 23 -32.29 21.89 -12.19
N ILE A 24 -32.51 21.96 -10.88
CA ILE A 24 -33.81 22.34 -10.32
C ILE A 24 -34.23 23.73 -10.81
N PHE A 25 -33.34 24.71 -10.79
CA PHE A 25 -33.64 26.05 -11.30
C PHE A 25 -33.95 26.07 -12.80
N GLU A 26 -33.34 25.19 -13.60
CA GLU A 26 -33.59 25.11 -15.04
C GLU A 26 -34.94 24.49 -15.39
N PHE A 27 -35.33 23.42 -14.68
CA PHE A 27 -36.47 22.60 -15.06
C PHE A 27 -37.73 22.86 -14.22
N THR A 28 -37.67 23.74 -13.23
CA THR A 28 -38.87 24.16 -12.50
C THR A 28 -39.57 25.28 -13.26
N ASN A 29 -40.82 25.03 -13.70
CA ASN A 29 -41.66 26.03 -14.37
C ASN A 29 -42.09 27.11 -13.37
N TYR A 30 -41.31 28.16 -13.26
CA TYR A 30 -41.70 29.39 -12.56
C TYR A 30 -42.41 30.33 -13.53
N ASP A 31 -43.47 30.99 -13.07
CA ASP A 31 -44.07 32.11 -13.81
C ASP A 31 -43.01 33.18 -14.10
N THR A 32 -43.07 33.81 -15.28
CA THR A 32 -42.02 34.71 -15.78
C THR A 32 -41.80 35.95 -14.91
N GLU A 33 -42.85 36.47 -14.25
CA GLU A 33 -42.72 37.56 -13.28
C GLU A 33 -42.06 37.11 -11.97
N ILE A 34 -42.38 35.90 -11.49
CA ILE A 34 -41.78 35.30 -10.29
C ILE A 34 -40.29 34.98 -10.55
N ALA A 35 -39.97 34.42 -11.72
CA ALA A 35 -38.61 34.09 -12.11
C ALA A 35 -37.69 35.32 -12.20
N LYS A 36 -38.22 36.44 -12.71
CA LYS A 36 -37.50 37.72 -12.76
C LYS A 36 -37.34 38.34 -11.37
N GLY A 37 -38.39 38.31 -10.54
CA GLY A 37 -38.33 38.81 -9.16
C GLY A 37 -37.38 38.02 -8.25
N MET A 38 -37.20 36.73 -8.52
CA MET A 38 -36.29 35.84 -7.77
C MET A 38 -34.88 35.75 -8.35
N HIS A 39 -34.57 36.46 -9.44
CA HIS A 39 -33.25 36.44 -10.10
C HIS A 39 -32.74 35.02 -10.44
N ILE A 40 -33.63 34.12 -10.89
CA ILE A 40 -33.30 32.69 -11.09
C ILE A 40 -32.12 32.49 -12.04
N GLU A 41 -32.04 33.30 -13.11
CA GLU A 41 -30.94 33.23 -14.09
C GLU A 41 -29.57 33.57 -13.48
N TYR A 42 -29.52 34.52 -12.55
CA TYR A 42 -28.31 34.86 -11.80
C TYR A 42 -27.86 33.67 -10.92
N TYR A 43 -28.78 33.08 -10.15
CA TYR A 43 -28.46 31.95 -9.29
C TYR A 43 -28.06 30.70 -10.06
N LYS A 44 -28.71 30.42 -11.21
CA LYS A 44 -28.29 29.36 -12.14
C LYS A 44 -26.85 29.54 -12.58
N ASN A 45 -26.49 30.74 -13.08
CA ASN A 45 -25.13 31.03 -13.54
C ASN A 45 -24.11 30.96 -12.40
N LEU A 46 -24.48 31.40 -11.20
CA LEU A 46 -23.64 31.27 -10.00
C LEU A 46 -23.41 29.80 -9.65
N CYS A 47 -24.44 28.95 -9.66
CA CYS A 47 -24.32 27.51 -9.43
C CYS A 47 -23.43 26.82 -10.48
N LEU A 48 -23.57 27.16 -11.77
CA LEU A 48 -22.70 26.65 -12.83
C LEU A 48 -21.25 27.12 -12.68
N GLY A 49 -21.03 28.38 -12.28
CA GLY A 49 -19.69 28.92 -12.00
C GLY A 49 -19.01 28.22 -10.82
N MET A 50 -19.76 27.96 -9.74
CA MET A 50 -19.29 27.17 -8.59
C MET A 50 -19.00 25.73 -8.98
N PHE A 51 -19.83 25.12 -9.83
CA PHE A 51 -19.61 23.77 -10.36
C PHE A 51 -18.30 23.69 -11.16
N ALA A 52 -18.11 24.61 -12.12
CA ALA A 52 -16.89 24.67 -12.93
C ALA A 52 -15.64 24.88 -12.06
N SER A 53 -15.73 25.77 -11.06
CA SER A 53 -14.66 25.99 -10.09
C SER A 53 -14.36 24.74 -9.26
N GLY A 54 -15.40 24.01 -8.84
CA GLY A 54 -15.27 22.74 -8.13
C GLY A 54 -14.56 21.67 -8.98
N LEU A 55 -14.87 21.58 -10.27
CA LEU A 55 -14.17 20.68 -11.21
C LEU A 55 -12.68 21.02 -11.35
N LEU A 56 -12.35 22.31 -11.40
CA LEU A 56 -10.95 22.77 -11.47
C LEU A 56 -10.12 22.38 -10.25
N VAL A 57 -10.75 22.19 -9.08
CA VAL A 57 -10.07 21.67 -7.89
C VAL A 57 -10.10 20.14 -7.85
N LEU A 58 -11.22 19.54 -8.26
CA LEU A 58 -11.46 18.09 -8.21
C LEU A 58 -10.52 17.32 -9.14
N ILE A 59 -10.38 17.75 -10.40
CA ILE A 59 -9.58 17.03 -11.40
C ILE A 59 -8.10 16.97 -10.98
N PRO A 60 -7.42 18.08 -10.63
CA PRO A 60 -6.04 18.02 -10.14
C PRO A 60 -5.90 17.19 -8.87
N ALA A 61 -6.86 17.24 -7.94
CA ALA A 61 -6.81 16.44 -6.72
C ALA A 61 -6.88 14.92 -7.03
N ILE A 62 -7.71 14.50 -8.00
CA ILE A 62 -7.78 13.11 -8.48
C ILE A 62 -6.44 12.70 -9.11
N VAL A 63 -5.90 13.53 -10.00
CA VAL A 63 -4.60 13.27 -10.65
C VAL A 63 -3.49 13.15 -9.62
N GLN A 64 -3.41 14.10 -8.68
CA GLN A 64 -2.44 14.10 -7.60
C GLN A 64 -2.56 12.84 -6.73
N TYR A 65 -3.78 12.48 -6.30
CA TYR A 65 -4.00 11.27 -5.50
C TYR A 65 -3.51 10.01 -6.22
N ASN A 66 -3.82 9.85 -7.52
CA ASN A 66 -3.41 8.69 -8.29
C ASN A 66 -1.89 8.64 -8.50
N THR A 67 -1.25 9.79 -8.74
CA THR A 67 0.21 9.89 -8.86
C THR A 67 0.90 9.51 -7.55
N GLU A 68 0.47 10.08 -6.42
CA GLU A 68 1.00 9.73 -5.10
C GLU A 68 0.79 8.25 -4.77
N LYS A 69 -0.40 7.71 -5.08
CA LYS A 69 -0.71 6.29 -4.87
C LYS A 69 0.16 5.36 -5.73
N SER A 70 0.44 5.76 -6.97
CA SER A 70 1.35 5.02 -7.85
C SER A 70 2.78 5.01 -7.30
N ASN A 71 3.28 6.18 -6.87
CA ASN A 71 4.62 6.32 -6.29
C ASN A 71 4.75 5.48 -5.00
N TYR A 72 3.74 5.54 -4.14
CA TYR A 72 3.63 4.69 -2.95
C TYR A 72 3.77 3.21 -3.29
N TYR A 73 3.07 2.71 -4.32
CA TYR A 73 3.17 1.31 -4.71
C TYR A 73 4.56 0.93 -5.18
N ILE A 74 5.22 1.79 -5.95
CA ILE A 74 6.57 1.52 -6.45
C ILE A 74 7.54 1.39 -5.27
N GLU A 75 7.54 2.35 -4.36
CA GLU A 75 8.43 2.31 -3.19
C GLU A 75 8.12 1.14 -2.27
N MET A 76 6.83 0.89 -2.02
CA MET A 76 6.40 -0.23 -1.17
C MET A 76 6.80 -1.57 -1.77
N TYR A 77 6.59 -1.77 -3.07
CA TYR A 77 7.00 -3.01 -3.74
C TYR A 77 8.51 -3.20 -3.77
N ARG A 78 9.29 -2.13 -3.94
CA ARG A 78 10.75 -2.21 -3.84
C ARG A 78 11.20 -2.68 -2.46
N TYR A 79 10.61 -2.15 -1.38
CA TYR A 79 10.97 -2.58 -0.03
C TYR A 79 10.47 -3.99 0.30
N LEU A 80 9.25 -4.35 -0.13
CA LEU A 80 8.72 -5.69 0.07
C LEU A 80 9.52 -6.76 -0.68
N ASP A 81 9.95 -6.47 -1.91
CA ASP A 81 10.82 -7.36 -2.67
C ASP A 81 12.15 -7.59 -1.94
N GLY A 82 12.80 -6.51 -1.49
CA GLY A 82 14.02 -6.63 -0.68
C GLY A 82 13.82 -7.38 0.64
N LEU A 83 12.68 -7.19 1.31
CA LEU A 83 12.34 -7.91 2.54
C LEU A 83 12.15 -9.40 2.29
N LEU A 84 11.41 -9.77 1.23
CA LEU A 84 11.18 -11.15 0.83
C LEU A 84 12.47 -11.83 0.36
N TYR A 85 13.33 -11.09 -0.33
CA TYR A 85 14.65 -11.57 -0.73
C TYR A 85 15.49 -11.95 0.49
N ASN A 86 15.61 -11.05 1.47
CA ASN A 86 16.32 -11.34 2.73
C ASN A 86 15.69 -12.52 3.49
N ALA A 87 14.36 -12.64 3.50
CA ALA A 87 13.67 -13.76 4.14
C ALA A 87 14.06 -15.11 3.49
N LEU A 88 14.09 -15.14 2.16
CA LEU A 88 14.45 -16.34 1.40
C LEU A 88 15.93 -16.70 1.59
N ASP A 89 16.82 -15.71 1.62
CA ASP A 89 18.24 -15.93 1.91
C ASP A 89 18.45 -16.50 3.32
N ILE A 90 17.73 -16.00 4.33
CA ILE A 90 17.76 -16.57 5.69
C ILE A 90 17.29 -18.03 5.68
N ILE A 91 16.18 -18.35 5.00
CA ILE A 91 15.69 -19.72 4.89
C ILE A 91 16.74 -20.62 4.22
N SER A 92 17.38 -20.16 3.15
CA SER A 92 18.43 -20.90 2.45
C SER A 92 19.65 -21.17 3.32
N VAL A 93 20.10 -20.19 4.10
CA VAL A 93 21.24 -20.35 5.03
C VAL A 93 20.90 -21.33 6.15
N MET A 94 19.66 -21.32 6.65
CA MET A 94 19.19 -22.29 7.65
C MET A 94 19.14 -23.71 7.08
N GLU A 95 18.76 -23.87 5.81
CA GLU A 95 18.72 -25.17 5.13
C GLU A 95 20.13 -25.75 4.89
N GLU A 96 21.07 -24.91 4.46
CA GLU A 96 22.44 -25.34 4.13
C GLU A 96 23.39 -25.45 5.34
N TYR A 97 22.92 -25.11 6.56
CA TYR A 97 23.75 -25.02 7.77
C TYR A 97 25.06 -24.25 7.53
N ASN A 98 24.98 -23.15 6.77
CA ASN A 98 26.17 -22.44 6.33
C ASN A 98 26.77 -21.60 7.47
N ASN A 99 27.75 -22.17 8.16
CA ASN A 99 28.45 -21.56 9.30
C ASN A 99 29.28 -20.30 8.95
N ASN A 100 29.49 -19.99 7.67
CA ASN A 100 30.25 -18.83 7.21
C ASN A 100 29.38 -17.64 6.81
N ALA A 101 28.06 -17.79 6.79
CA ALA A 101 27.15 -16.71 6.46
C ALA A 101 27.08 -15.69 7.61
N ASP A 102 27.18 -14.40 7.28
CA ASP A 102 26.99 -13.32 8.25
C ASP A 102 25.49 -13.09 8.51
N ILE A 103 24.89 -14.07 9.18
CA ILE A 103 23.46 -14.14 9.52
C ILE A 103 23.03 -12.89 10.29
N SER A 104 23.90 -12.35 11.14
CA SER A 104 23.63 -11.13 11.91
C SER A 104 23.35 -9.94 10.98
N LYS A 105 24.19 -9.72 9.97
CA LYS A 105 23.96 -8.65 9.00
C LYS A 105 22.67 -8.84 8.21
N MET A 106 22.34 -10.08 7.83
CA MET A 106 21.08 -10.36 7.12
C MET A 106 19.86 -9.99 7.96
N PHE A 107 19.86 -10.32 9.25
CA PHE A 107 18.80 -9.92 10.17
C PHE A 107 18.74 -8.40 10.40
N ASP A 108 19.89 -7.73 10.50
CA ASP A 108 19.93 -6.26 10.62
C ASP A 108 19.33 -5.58 9.37
N TYR A 109 19.71 -6.03 8.17
CA TYR A 109 19.14 -5.53 6.92
C TYR A 109 17.63 -5.81 6.80
N PHE A 110 17.21 -6.99 7.25
CA PHE A 110 15.80 -7.37 7.32
C PHE A 110 15.04 -6.39 8.22
N GLY A 111 15.51 -6.15 9.45
CA GLY A 111 14.88 -5.24 10.41
C GLY A 111 14.81 -3.80 9.91
N ILE A 112 15.90 -3.29 9.32
CA ILE A 112 15.93 -1.95 8.71
C ILE A 112 14.88 -1.83 7.59
N THR A 113 14.78 -2.85 6.73
CA THR A 113 13.83 -2.86 5.61
C THR A 113 12.40 -2.94 6.10
N TYR A 114 12.14 -3.78 7.11
CA TYR A 114 10.84 -3.90 7.76
C TYR A 114 10.38 -2.57 8.37
N ASN A 115 11.25 -1.86 9.08
CA ASN A 115 10.93 -0.54 9.65
C ASN A 115 10.57 0.49 8.57
N LYS A 116 11.24 0.45 7.41
CA LYS A 116 10.88 1.30 6.26
C LYS A 116 9.49 0.95 5.72
N ILE A 117 9.16 -0.34 5.63
CA ILE A 117 7.82 -0.80 5.21
C ILE A 117 6.75 -0.31 6.19
N VAL A 118 6.95 -0.47 7.50
CA VAL A 118 6.00 0.00 8.52
C VAL A 118 5.79 1.52 8.43
N SER A 119 6.90 2.27 8.33
CA SER A 119 6.84 3.73 8.15
C SER A 119 6.06 4.11 6.90
N LEU A 120 6.36 3.48 5.75
CA LEU A 120 5.66 3.77 4.49
C LEU A 120 4.19 3.36 4.57
N TYR A 121 3.88 2.22 5.18
CA TYR A 121 2.51 1.73 5.36
C TYR A 121 1.67 2.68 6.23
N SER A 122 2.27 3.41 7.19
CA SER A 122 1.56 4.43 7.98
C SER A 122 1.00 5.59 7.14
N THR A 123 1.61 5.84 5.97
CA THR A 123 1.19 6.87 5.01
C THR A 123 0.06 6.39 4.09
N PHE A 124 -0.20 5.08 4.08
CA PHE A 124 -1.21 4.44 3.25
C PHE A 124 -2.59 5.03 3.48
N THR A 125 -3.37 5.13 2.40
CA THR A 125 -4.78 5.52 2.46
C THR A 125 -5.53 4.80 1.37
N TYR A 126 -6.45 3.90 1.74
CA TYR A 126 -7.40 3.32 0.78
C TYR A 126 -8.51 4.34 0.49
N PHE A 127 -9.07 4.29 -0.73
CA PHE A 127 -10.10 5.24 -1.13
C PHE A 127 -11.48 4.82 -0.60
N PHE A 128 -12.03 3.71 -1.10
CA PHE A 128 -13.26 3.10 -0.60
C PHE A 128 -13.06 1.65 -0.17
N ARG A 129 -12.26 0.89 -0.91
CA ARG A 129 -11.93 -0.52 -0.65
C ARG A 129 -10.47 -0.77 -0.99
N LEU A 130 -9.92 -1.83 -0.40
CA LEU A 130 -8.60 -2.33 -0.74
C LEU A 130 -8.60 -2.91 -2.16
N SER A 131 -7.71 -2.40 -3.00
CA SER A 131 -7.45 -2.97 -4.32
C SER A 131 -6.69 -4.29 -4.21
N LYS A 132 -6.57 -5.02 -5.33
CA LYS A 132 -5.73 -6.23 -5.39
C LYS A 132 -4.28 -5.96 -4.99
N LYS A 133 -3.75 -4.78 -5.35
CA LYS A 133 -2.39 -4.33 -4.99
C LYS A 133 -2.26 -4.09 -3.48
N ASP A 134 -3.27 -3.45 -2.89
CA ASP A 134 -3.31 -3.19 -1.44
C ASP A 134 -3.35 -4.49 -0.64
N ARG A 135 -4.18 -5.46 -1.06
CA ARG A 135 -4.27 -6.78 -0.42
C ARG A 135 -2.97 -7.56 -0.49
N LEU A 136 -2.28 -7.50 -1.63
CA LEU A 136 -0.96 -8.15 -1.77
C LEU A 136 0.03 -7.57 -0.75
N ILE A 137 0.10 -6.24 -0.62
CA ILE A 137 0.96 -5.58 0.38
C ILE A 137 0.63 -6.06 1.79
N GLU A 138 -0.66 -6.03 2.16
CA GLU A 138 -1.12 -6.46 3.48
C GLU A 138 -0.80 -7.93 3.76
N SER A 139 -1.04 -8.83 2.80
CA SER A 139 -0.69 -10.25 2.93
C SER A 139 0.82 -10.45 3.08
N THR A 140 1.64 -9.76 2.30
CA THR A 140 3.11 -9.85 2.41
C THR A 140 3.60 -9.34 3.76
N ILE A 141 3.08 -8.20 4.24
CA ILE A 141 3.44 -7.66 5.57
C ILE A 141 3.03 -8.65 6.67
N ASN A 142 1.82 -9.21 6.62
CA ASN A 142 1.35 -10.14 7.64
C ASN A 142 2.21 -11.41 7.71
N GLU A 143 2.52 -12.02 6.56
CA GLU A 143 3.34 -13.25 6.54
C GLU A 143 4.79 -12.97 6.92
N THR A 144 5.36 -11.83 6.51
CA THR A 144 6.71 -11.43 6.95
C THR A 144 6.76 -11.08 8.44
N THR A 145 5.70 -10.52 9.01
CA THR A 145 5.58 -10.30 10.46
C THR A 145 5.60 -11.63 11.21
N ARG A 146 4.81 -12.61 10.75
CA ARG A 146 4.80 -13.96 11.35
C ARG A 146 6.17 -14.63 11.26
N PHE A 147 6.85 -14.47 10.14
CA PHE A 147 8.23 -14.95 9.97
C PHE A 147 9.17 -14.33 11.01
N ILE A 148 9.13 -13.02 11.23
CA ILE A 148 9.95 -12.36 12.28
C ILE A 148 9.65 -12.93 13.66
N MET A 149 8.37 -13.11 14.01
CA MET A 149 7.99 -13.63 15.32
C MET A 149 8.54 -15.03 15.58
N ILE A 150 8.59 -15.88 14.55
CA ILE A 150 9.23 -17.20 14.63
C ILE A 150 10.74 -17.07 14.89
N GLN A 151 11.40 -16.15 14.19
CA GLN A 151 12.84 -15.91 14.36
C GLN A 151 13.19 -15.36 15.75
N GLU A 152 12.36 -14.46 16.29
CA GLU A 152 12.50 -13.96 17.66
C GLU A 152 12.35 -15.09 18.68
N GLU A 153 11.45 -16.04 18.45
CA GLU A 153 11.28 -17.19 19.33
C GLU A 153 12.52 -18.10 19.29
N ILE A 154 13.06 -18.40 18.11
CA ILE A 154 14.33 -19.14 17.98
C ILE A 154 15.46 -18.44 18.75
N LEU A 155 15.54 -17.11 18.64
CA LEU A 155 16.55 -16.32 19.35
C LEU A 155 16.39 -16.44 20.88
N LYS A 156 15.17 -16.46 21.41
CA LYS A 156 14.93 -16.71 22.84
C LYS A 156 15.44 -18.09 23.26
N TYR A 157 15.16 -19.14 22.48
CA TYR A 157 15.69 -20.48 22.75
C TYR A 157 17.22 -20.52 22.69
N SER A 158 17.84 -19.82 21.74
CA SER A 158 19.30 -19.70 21.66
C SER A 158 19.89 -19.06 22.92
N ASN A 159 19.24 -18.01 23.45
CA ASN A 159 19.68 -17.36 24.68
C ASN A 159 19.51 -18.26 25.91
N LYS A 160 18.41 -19.03 25.99
CA LYS A 160 18.21 -20.04 27.05
C LYS A 160 19.29 -21.12 27.01
N LEU A 161 19.69 -21.58 25.82
CA LEU A 161 20.77 -22.53 25.64
C LEU A 161 22.10 -21.95 26.14
N LYS A 162 22.42 -20.70 25.78
CA LYS A 162 23.62 -19.99 26.27
C LYS A 162 23.62 -19.83 27.80
N ALA A 163 22.46 -19.60 28.39
CA ALA A 163 22.27 -19.54 29.84
C ALA A 163 22.25 -20.92 30.52
N LYS A 164 22.33 -22.01 29.75
CA LYS A 164 22.23 -23.41 30.19
C LYS A 164 20.90 -23.75 30.89
N GLU A 165 19.83 -23.03 30.55
CA GLU A 165 18.47 -23.28 31.05
C GLU A 165 17.79 -24.44 30.31
N ILE A 166 18.24 -24.73 29.08
CA ILE A 166 17.78 -25.85 28.24
C ILE A 166 18.98 -26.64 27.74
N SER A 167 18.74 -27.90 27.39
CA SER A 167 19.73 -28.76 26.76
C SER A 167 19.87 -28.50 25.25
N GLU A 168 21.03 -28.89 24.69
CA GLU A 168 21.27 -28.83 23.24
C GLU A 168 20.29 -29.71 22.45
N GLY A 169 19.86 -30.83 23.02
CA GLY A 169 18.84 -31.71 22.42
C GLY A 169 17.47 -31.05 22.33
N GLU A 170 17.04 -30.32 23.37
CA GLU A 170 15.78 -29.55 23.36
C GLU A 170 15.84 -28.41 22.35
N TYR A 171 16.96 -27.68 22.29
CA TYR A 171 17.17 -26.63 21.30
C TYR A 171 17.09 -27.18 19.87
N LYS A 172 17.78 -28.29 19.59
CA LYS A 172 17.78 -28.93 18.28
C LYS A 172 16.40 -29.40 17.86
N GLY A 173 15.66 -30.06 18.75
CA GLY A 173 14.28 -30.48 18.47
C GLY A 173 13.36 -29.33 18.09
N CYS A 174 13.45 -28.19 18.81
CA CYS A 174 12.72 -26.98 18.44
C CYS A 174 13.20 -26.41 17.09
N PHE A 175 14.50 -26.32 16.86
CA PHE A 175 15.09 -25.79 15.64
C PHE A 175 14.66 -26.58 14.39
N ASP A 176 14.62 -27.92 14.48
CA ASP A 176 14.18 -28.79 13.39
C ASP A 176 12.70 -28.56 13.04
N VAL A 177 11.83 -28.41 14.05
CA VAL A 177 10.40 -28.09 13.86
C VAL A 177 10.23 -26.72 13.18
N PHE A 178 10.98 -25.71 13.62
CA PHE A 178 10.92 -24.38 13.01
C PHE A 178 11.42 -24.39 11.57
N THR A 179 12.53 -25.08 11.30
CA THR A 179 13.11 -25.18 9.94
C THR A 179 12.13 -25.87 8.99
N ALA A 180 11.46 -26.94 9.44
CA ALA A 180 10.43 -27.61 8.65
C ALA A 180 9.24 -26.68 8.35
N GLU A 181 8.76 -25.90 9.31
CA GLU A 181 7.68 -24.93 9.10
C GLU A 181 8.09 -23.80 8.14
N LEU A 182 9.31 -23.28 8.26
CA LEU A 182 9.83 -22.21 7.39
C LEU A 182 9.91 -22.66 5.93
N ILE A 183 10.44 -23.85 5.68
CA ILE A 183 10.58 -24.42 4.32
C ILE A 183 9.20 -24.76 3.75
N ASN A 184 8.39 -25.52 4.49
CA ASN A 184 7.12 -26.04 3.97
C ASN A 184 6.03 -24.97 3.84
N SER A 185 5.98 -23.99 4.75
CA SER A 185 4.89 -23.01 4.80
C SER A 185 5.25 -21.66 4.21
N TYR A 186 6.50 -21.18 4.34
CA TYR A 186 6.85 -19.79 3.99
C TYR A 186 7.62 -19.65 2.68
N GLN A 187 8.58 -20.53 2.37
CA GLN A 187 9.43 -20.41 1.18
C GLN A 187 8.61 -20.29 -0.11
N GLY A 188 7.68 -21.22 -0.34
CA GLY A 188 6.80 -21.20 -1.51
C GLY A 188 5.90 -19.96 -1.59
N LYS A 189 5.38 -19.50 -0.44
CA LYS A 189 4.56 -18.28 -0.37
C LYS A 189 5.38 -17.04 -0.72
N PHE A 190 6.58 -16.91 -0.16
CA PHE A 190 7.47 -15.76 -0.41
C PHE A 190 7.90 -15.69 -1.88
N ILE A 191 8.22 -16.82 -2.51
CA ILE A 191 8.47 -16.89 -3.96
C ILE A 191 7.26 -16.41 -4.76
N SER A 192 6.05 -16.86 -4.39
CA SER A 192 4.81 -16.46 -5.06
C SER A 192 4.50 -14.96 -4.91
N TYR A 193 4.69 -14.41 -3.70
CA TYR A 193 4.54 -12.97 -3.46
C TYR A 193 5.55 -12.17 -4.27
N ARG A 194 6.81 -12.60 -4.31
CA ARG A 194 7.85 -11.92 -5.06
C ARG A 194 7.52 -11.85 -6.55
N LYS A 195 7.13 -12.97 -7.17
CA LYS A 195 6.64 -13.00 -8.57
C LYS A 195 5.47 -12.04 -8.81
N SER A 196 4.54 -11.98 -7.85
CA SER A 196 3.38 -11.08 -7.94
C SER A 196 3.76 -9.61 -7.82
N ILE A 197 4.72 -9.30 -6.94
CA ILE A 197 5.29 -7.96 -6.76
C ILE A 197 6.04 -7.52 -8.01
N GLU A 198 6.95 -8.34 -8.55
CA GLU A 198 7.70 -8.07 -9.78
C GLU A 198 6.76 -7.80 -10.97
N LYS A 199 5.74 -8.64 -11.15
CA LYS A 199 4.72 -8.44 -12.20
C LYS A 199 3.99 -7.11 -12.05
N ASN A 200 3.58 -6.76 -10.83
CA ASN A 200 2.88 -5.50 -10.55
C ASN A 200 3.80 -4.28 -10.71
N MET A 201 5.07 -4.42 -10.34
CA MET A 201 6.09 -3.37 -10.46
C MET A 201 6.41 -3.08 -11.92
N LYS A 202 6.60 -4.12 -12.75
CA LYS A 202 6.77 -3.98 -14.21
C LYS A 202 5.59 -3.22 -14.82
N GLY A 203 4.35 -3.63 -14.51
CA GLY A 203 3.17 -2.93 -14.99
C GLY A 203 3.03 -1.48 -14.51
N LEU A 204 3.65 -1.08 -13.38
CA LEU A 204 3.68 0.31 -12.94
C LEU A 204 4.72 1.14 -13.69
N LEU A 205 5.86 0.53 -14.05
CA LEU A 205 6.95 1.18 -14.78
C LEU A 205 6.63 1.35 -16.27
N ASP A 206 6.07 0.31 -16.92
CA ASP A 206 5.66 0.37 -18.33
C ASP A 206 4.62 1.49 -18.58
N ASN A 207 3.73 1.71 -17.61
CA ASN A 207 2.74 2.81 -17.64
C ASN A 207 3.36 4.22 -17.48
N ARG A 208 4.59 4.32 -16.96
CA ARG A 208 5.32 5.59 -16.91
C ARG A 208 6.05 5.85 -18.22
N GLU A 209 6.68 4.84 -18.80
CA GLU A 209 7.41 4.98 -20.08
C GLU A 209 6.48 5.43 -21.22
N LEU A 210 5.26 4.88 -21.31
CA LEU A 210 4.27 5.29 -22.30
C LEU A 210 3.85 6.77 -22.18
N LYS A 211 3.98 7.40 -21.00
CA LYS A 211 3.72 8.84 -20.80
C LYS A 211 4.90 9.72 -21.17
N THR A 212 6.12 9.21 -21.14
CA THR A 212 7.32 9.97 -21.52
C THR A 212 7.43 10.12 -23.05
N TYR A 213 6.82 9.22 -23.82
CA TYR A 213 6.90 9.20 -25.29
C TYR A 213 5.60 9.59 -26.03
N THR A 214 4.56 10.07 -25.33
CA THR A 214 3.32 10.59 -25.96
C THR A 214 3.18 12.11 -25.93
N ASN A 215 4.25 12.84 -25.58
CA ASN A 215 4.39 14.25 -25.94
C ASN A 215 5.07 14.36 -27.32
N ILE A 216 4.33 14.02 -28.37
CA ILE A 216 4.53 14.50 -29.74
C ILE A 216 3.18 14.97 -30.25
#